data_AF-A0A939VW31-F1
#
_entry.id   AF-A0A939VW31-F1
#
_cell.length_a   1.000
_cell.length_b   1.000
_cell.length_c   1.000
_cell.angle_alpha   90.00
_cell.angle_beta   90.00
_cell.angle_gamma   90.00
#
_symmetry.space_group_name_H-M   'P 1'
#
loop_
_entity.id
_entity.type
_entity.pdbx_description
1 polymer ?
#
loop_
_entity_poly.entity_id
_entity_poly.type
_entity_poly.pdbx_seq_one_letter_code
_entity_poly.pdbx_strand_id
1 'polypeptide(L)'
;MNYCEDCGAPLSPGVLFCENCGAKIQENINSENAFSKAASNVNNERGLVYTNSNLLAAQTGLSKDTVLSIINQFIADARGRGLQYELCDVCENFKDAGKVEKHIEIISKIAAKANIDYLFIIGSSSVIPSAVWKNEACDYESDRDVSGDLCYATLNLKSPFSRVKYDFSRTLKVGRLPNCDFATYFENLKKGSGKIEETKSFGMSAKVWQAETCDIYSHICQTSSVVTSPECTKNSAAGLIPSDTNLFLFNLHGSNQTEYWYGQEESNYPEAIEPSTFDGIKNPYFLAVEACYGAFYEGRSKDKSVLLSALSGMCISFLGSSRIAFGTPKAPGSCADVICDSWLQKLKAGQTAGKSLEDARKNLMKDKSPEAIKTLAEFSLYGDPSARMKMGYSAADAKALKQVQGDVPHQGDVKKTASIVDLPDIHLAVRREIAAVDKKISESIEEMVYRQYRELYGVKPVYYKTHGSDDMNAVFSGKNALGAKIVNVHFTANGEIKGLLESK
;
A
#
# COMPACT_ATOMS: atom_id res chain seq x y z
N MET A 1 7.82 34.11 -18.58
CA MET A 1 8.20 33.59 -19.91
C MET A 1 8.11 32.09 -19.83
N ASN A 2 7.29 31.47 -20.68
CA ASN A 2 7.13 30.01 -20.68
C ASN A 2 8.21 29.40 -21.57
N TYR A 3 8.71 28.23 -21.18
CA TYR A 3 9.70 27.46 -21.94
C TYR A 3 9.10 26.13 -22.34
N CYS A 4 9.47 25.60 -23.50
CA CYS A 4 9.06 24.28 -23.95
C CYS A 4 9.61 23.21 -22.99
N GLU A 5 8.74 22.37 -22.42
CA GLU A 5 9.15 21.31 -21.48
C GLU A 5 10.00 20.22 -22.14
N ASP A 6 9.89 20.04 -23.47
CA ASP A 6 10.64 19.02 -24.19
C ASP A 6 12.05 19.48 -24.62
N CYS A 7 12.22 20.76 -24.99
CA CYS A 7 13.49 21.24 -25.56
C CYS A 7 14.05 22.54 -24.94
N GLY A 8 13.35 23.14 -23.98
CA GLY A 8 13.81 24.34 -23.26
C GLY A 8 13.79 25.65 -24.04
N ALA A 9 13.24 25.69 -25.26
CA ALA A 9 13.15 26.92 -26.05
C ALA A 9 12.08 27.88 -25.48
N PRO A 10 12.32 29.21 -25.51
CA PRO A 10 11.31 30.19 -25.08
C PRO A 10 10.09 30.15 -26.01
N LEU A 11 8.90 30.26 -25.44
CA LEU A 11 7.63 30.17 -26.15
C LEU A 11 7.01 31.55 -26.35
N SER A 12 6.60 31.84 -27.58
CA SER A 12 5.76 32.99 -27.91
C SER A 12 4.38 32.85 -27.24
N PRO A 13 3.77 33.94 -26.74
CA PRO A 13 2.45 33.86 -26.10
C PRO A 13 1.39 33.28 -27.04
N GLY A 14 0.63 32.29 -26.58
CA GLY A 14 -0.52 31.73 -27.31
C GLY A 14 -0.20 30.67 -28.38
N VAL A 15 1.04 30.18 -28.47
CA VAL A 15 1.39 29.11 -29.42
C VAL A 15 0.96 27.72 -28.91
N LEU A 16 0.28 26.96 -29.77
CA LEU A 16 -0.20 25.60 -29.46
C LEU A 16 0.88 24.52 -29.64
N PHE A 17 1.96 24.85 -30.36
CA PHE A 17 3.09 23.97 -30.63
C PHE A 17 4.39 24.78 -30.52
N CYS A 18 5.45 24.14 -30.02
CA CYS A 18 6.78 24.71 -29.95
C CYS A 18 7.29 24.93 -31.38
N GLU A 19 7.57 26.19 -31.74
CA GLU A 19 8.07 26.56 -33.07
C GLU A 19 9.46 25.98 -33.38
N ASN A 20 10.19 25.54 -32.35
CA ASN A 20 11.53 24.95 -32.51
C ASN A 20 11.52 23.43 -32.71
N CYS A 21 10.73 22.68 -31.93
CA CYS A 21 10.75 21.20 -31.96
C CYS A 21 9.41 20.55 -32.36
N GLY A 22 8.34 21.32 -32.55
CA GLY A 22 7.01 20.82 -32.91
C GLY A 22 6.21 20.19 -31.77
N ALA A 23 6.74 20.17 -30.54
CA ALA A 23 6.04 19.63 -29.37
C ALA A 23 4.76 20.41 -29.05
N LYS A 24 3.65 19.71 -28.78
CA LYS A 24 2.37 20.34 -28.42
C LYS A 24 2.43 20.94 -27.02
N ILE A 25 2.04 22.20 -26.89
CA ILE A 25 2.06 22.93 -25.62
C ILE A 25 0.70 22.78 -24.96
N GLN A 26 0.67 22.24 -23.74
CA GLN A 26 -0.57 22.10 -22.99
C GLN A 26 -0.97 23.49 -22.44
N GLU A 27 -2.11 24.02 -22.89
CA GLU A 27 -2.65 25.27 -22.34
C GLU A 27 -3.04 25.06 -20.87
N ASN A 28 -2.43 25.84 -19.98
CA ASN A 28 -2.93 26.02 -18.62
C ASN A 28 -4.23 26.83 -18.68
N ILE A 29 -5.35 26.13 -18.84
CA ILE A 29 -6.68 26.72 -18.67
C ILE A 29 -6.89 27.01 -17.18
N ASN A 30 -7.20 28.27 -16.91
CA ASN A 30 -7.45 28.86 -15.59
C ASN A 30 -8.28 27.98 -14.64
N SER A 31 -7.90 28.10 -13.38
CA SER A 31 -8.20 27.33 -12.18
C SER A 31 -9.63 27.39 -11.63
N GLU A 32 -10.67 27.45 -12.47
CA GLU A 32 -12.07 27.50 -11.99
C GLU A 32 -12.96 26.35 -12.48
N ASN A 33 -12.55 25.63 -13.54
CA ASN A 33 -13.32 24.48 -14.07
C ASN A 33 -12.74 23.10 -13.72
N ALA A 34 -11.68 23.04 -12.91
CA ALA A 34 -11.16 21.79 -12.35
C ALA A 34 -11.93 21.34 -11.09
N PHE A 35 -12.66 22.26 -10.43
CA PHE A 35 -13.42 21.96 -9.22
C PHE A 35 -14.81 21.36 -9.49
N SER A 36 -15.40 21.58 -10.65
CA SER A 36 -16.70 20.99 -11.01
C SER A 36 -16.61 19.57 -11.58
N LYS A 37 -15.40 19.10 -11.93
CA LYS A 37 -15.13 17.69 -12.30
C LYS A 37 -14.66 16.81 -11.13
N ALA A 38 -14.29 17.42 -10.01
CA ALA A 38 -14.01 16.72 -8.75
C ALA A 38 -15.30 16.32 -8.01
N ALA A 39 -16.39 17.07 -8.20
CA ALA A 39 -17.68 16.81 -7.55
C ALA A 39 -18.49 15.65 -8.17
N SER A 40 -18.07 15.09 -9.31
CA SER A 40 -18.74 13.96 -9.97
C SER A 40 -18.05 12.60 -9.77
N ASN A 41 -16.91 12.55 -9.08
CA ASN A 41 -16.22 11.31 -8.76
C ASN A 41 -16.10 11.19 -7.24
N VAL A 42 -17.10 10.59 -6.60
CA VAL A 42 -16.83 9.76 -5.42
C VAL A 42 -15.89 8.67 -5.94
N ASN A 43 -14.58 8.91 -5.87
CA ASN A 43 -13.57 7.92 -6.28
C ASN A 43 -13.78 6.72 -5.37
N ASN A 44 -14.43 5.67 -5.89
CA ASN A 44 -14.44 4.33 -5.31
C ASN A 44 -13.00 3.81 -5.36
N GLU A 45 -12.17 4.25 -4.41
CA GLU A 45 -10.85 3.69 -4.19
C GLU A 45 -11.03 2.20 -3.83
N ARG A 46 -10.27 1.32 -4.48
CA ARG A 46 -10.42 -0.14 -4.31
C ARG A 46 -9.12 -0.75 -3.82
N GLY A 47 -9.22 -1.78 -3.00
CA GLY A 47 -8.03 -2.46 -2.51
C GLY A 47 -8.24 -3.93 -2.19
N LEU A 48 -7.13 -4.63 -2.08
CA LEU A 48 -7.08 -5.98 -1.53
C LEU A 48 -6.56 -5.93 -0.10
N VAL A 49 -7.28 -6.57 0.81
CA VAL A 49 -6.71 -7.05 2.07
C VAL A 49 -6.17 -8.45 1.81
N TYR A 50 -4.87 -8.64 1.96
CA TYR A 50 -4.17 -9.84 1.51
C TYR A 50 -3.51 -10.55 2.68
N THR A 51 -3.85 -11.82 2.91
CA THR A 51 -3.32 -12.58 4.03
C THR A 51 -3.39 -14.09 3.80
N ASN A 52 -2.77 -14.84 4.71
CA ASN A 52 -2.96 -16.28 4.89
C ASN A 52 -3.54 -16.49 6.29
N SER A 53 -4.86 -16.72 6.39
CA SER A 53 -5.52 -16.71 7.70
C SER A 53 -5.08 -17.86 8.62
N ASN A 54 -4.65 -19.00 8.07
CA ASN A 54 -4.08 -20.09 8.86
C ASN A 54 -2.75 -19.68 9.52
N LEU A 55 -1.83 -19.11 8.73
CA LEU A 55 -0.53 -18.66 9.25
C LEU A 55 -0.69 -17.43 10.16
N LEU A 56 -1.65 -16.56 9.85
CA LEU A 56 -1.95 -15.39 10.67
C LEU A 56 -2.55 -15.78 12.03
N ALA A 57 -3.44 -16.77 12.06
CA ALA A 57 -3.95 -17.36 13.30
C ALA A 57 -2.82 -17.95 14.14
N ALA A 58 -1.92 -18.72 13.53
CA ALA A 58 -0.75 -19.27 14.20
C ALA A 58 0.19 -18.17 14.74
N GLN A 59 0.41 -17.10 13.97
CA GLN A 59 1.25 -15.96 14.35
C GLN A 59 0.69 -15.19 15.55
N THR A 60 -0.63 -15.00 15.60
CA THR A 60 -1.31 -14.21 16.64
C THR A 60 -1.69 -15.04 17.88
N GLY A 61 -1.75 -16.37 17.74
CA GLY A 61 -2.31 -17.26 18.77
C GLY A 61 -3.84 -17.22 18.85
N LEU A 62 -4.52 -16.53 17.93
CA LEU A 62 -5.98 -16.46 17.86
C LEU A 62 -6.55 -17.58 16.98
N SER A 63 -7.86 -17.85 17.09
CA SER A 63 -8.52 -18.73 16.12
C SER A 63 -8.64 -18.03 14.75
N LYS A 64 -8.65 -18.83 13.68
CA LYS A 64 -8.86 -18.34 12.31
C LYS A 64 -10.14 -17.49 12.20
N ASP A 65 -11.24 -17.94 12.78
CA ASP A 65 -12.52 -17.21 12.75
C ASP A 65 -12.42 -15.85 13.45
N THR A 66 -11.67 -15.76 14.55
CA THR A 66 -11.45 -14.50 15.27
C THR A 66 -10.67 -13.52 14.39
N VAL A 67 -9.58 -13.99 13.77
CA VAL A 67 -8.76 -13.18 12.86
C VAL A 67 -9.60 -12.68 11.68
N LEU A 68 -10.37 -13.57 11.04
CA LEU A 68 -11.23 -13.21 9.91
C LEU A 68 -12.33 -12.23 10.33
N SER A 69 -12.90 -12.38 11.51
CA SER A 69 -13.90 -11.46 12.06
C SER A 69 -13.33 -10.04 12.21
N ILE A 70 -12.13 -9.90 12.80
CA ILE A 70 -11.43 -8.62 12.96
C ILE A 70 -11.18 -7.96 11.59
N ILE A 71 -10.69 -8.74 10.62
CA ILE A 71 -10.41 -8.24 9.27
C ILE A 71 -11.69 -7.80 8.55
N ASN A 72 -12.76 -8.61 8.62
CA ASN A 72 -14.03 -8.29 7.98
C ASN A 72 -14.68 -7.05 8.60
N GLN A 73 -14.54 -6.85 9.91
CA GLN A 73 -15.00 -5.63 10.57
C GLN A 73 -14.23 -4.39 10.08
N PHE A 74 -12.90 -4.50 9.91
CA PHE A 74 -12.10 -3.45 9.29
C PHE A 74 -12.55 -3.13 7.86
N ILE A 75 -12.80 -4.15 7.03
CA ILE A 75 -13.26 -3.98 5.64
C ILE A 75 -14.63 -3.26 5.63
N ALA A 76 -15.54 -3.64 6.51
CA ALA A 76 -16.84 -2.98 6.64
C ALA A 76 -16.69 -1.50 7.04
N ASP A 77 -15.82 -1.20 8.01
CA ASP A 77 -15.54 0.17 8.45
C ASP A 77 -14.85 1.01 7.35
N ALA A 78 -14.01 0.41 6.52
CA ALA A 78 -13.37 1.08 5.39
C ALA A 78 -14.37 1.60 4.36
N ARG A 79 -15.51 0.92 4.16
CA ARG A 79 -16.59 1.39 3.27
C ARG A 79 -17.15 2.73 3.73
N GLY A 80 -17.23 2.97 5.05
CA GLY A 80 -17.61 4.27 5.62
C GLY A 80 -16.64 5.41 5.30
N ARG A 81 -15.41 5.09 4.87
CA ARG A 81 -14.39 6.05 4.41
C ARG A 81 -14.34 6.19 2.88
N GLY A 82 -15.28 5.57 2.14
CA GLY A 82 -15.30 5.57 0.67
C GLY A 82 -14.33 4.56 0.03
N LEU A 83 -13.83 3.59 0.82
CA LEU A 83 -12.83 2.62 0.38
C LEU A 83 -13.43 1.22 0.29
N GLN A 84 -13.31 0.59 -0.87
CA GLN A 84 -13.80 -0.76 -1.11
C GLN A 84 -12.64 -1.76 -1.03
N TYR A 85 -12.44 -2.32 0.15
CA TYR A 85 -11.54 -3.46 0.32
C TYR A 85 -12.26 -4.78 0.06
N GLU A 86 -11.56 -5.73 -0.57
CA GLU A 86 -11.96 -7.14 -0.61
C GLU A 86 -10.85 -8.00 0.00
N LEU A 87 -11.27 -9.00 0.78
CA LEU A 87 -10.37 -9.97 1.38
C LEU A 87 -9.93 -11.01 0.36
N CYS A 88 -8.62 -11.17 0.19
CA CYS A 88 -7.99 -12.29 -0.50
C CYS A 88 -7.21 -13.12 0.53
N ASP A 89 -7.85 -14.18 1.02
CA ASP A 89 -7.22 -15.19 1.88
C ASP A 89 -6.65 -16.32 1.01
N VAL A 90 -5.32 -16.46 1.03
CA VAL A 90 -4.63 -17.45 0.20
C VAL A 90 -4.68 -18.86 0.74
N CYS A 91 -4.97 -19.05 2.04
CA CYS A 91 -4.78 -20.33 2.72
C CYS A 91 -5.73 -21.43 2.23
N GLU A 92 -6.87 -21.06 1.66
CA GLU A 92 -7.91 -22.01 1.24
C GLU A 92 -7.79 -22.41 -0.23
N ASN A 93 -6.94 -21.74 -1.00
CA ASN A 93 -7.16 -21.60 -2.44
C ASN A 93 -5.92 -21.76 -3.32
N PHE A 94 -4.72 -21.68 -2.73
CA PHE A 94 -3.47 -21.79 -3.48
C PHE A 94 -2.53 -22.75 -2.77
N LYS A 95 -2.41 -23.98 -3.31
CA LYS A 95 -1.32 -24.89 -2.93
C LYS A 95 0.03 -24.19 -3.18
N ASP A 96 0.98 -24.35 -2.27
CA ASP A 96 2.35 -23.81 -2.35
C ASP A 96 2.47 -22.27 -2.34
N ALA A 97 1.47 -21.54 -1.82
CA ALA A 97 1.55 -20.09 -1.55
C ALA A 97 2.49 -19.74 -0.38
N GLY A 98 3.60 -20.46 -0.22
CA GLY A 98 4.69 -20.13 0.72
C GLY A 98 5.82 -19.34 0.07
N LYS A 99 5.80 -19.16 -1.24
CA LYS A 99 6.85 -18.48 -2.02
C LYS A 99 6.34 -17.15 -2.57
N VAL A 100 7.19 -16.13 -2.54
CA VAL A 100 6.89 -14.76 -3.00
C VAL A 100 6.43 -14.72 -4.47
N GLU A 101 7.02 -15.55 -5.34
CA GLU A 101 6.66 -15.69 -6.75
C GLU A 101 5.17 -15.99 -6.92
N LYS A 102 4.63 -16.87 -6.07
CA LYS A 102 3.24 -17.31 -6.17
C LYS A 102 2.29 -16.19 -5.77
N HIS A 103 2.63 -15.42 -4.75
CA HIS A 103 1.85 -14.25 -4.36
C HIS A 103 1.84 -13.18 -5.46
N ILE A 104 2.99 -12.90 -6.08
CA ILE A 104 3.07 -11.98 -7.22
C ILE A 104 2.22 -12.46 -8.39
N GLU A 105 2.24 -13.77 -8.71
CA GLU A 105 1.37 -14.36 -9.73
C GLU A 105 -0.12 -14.12 -9.42
N ILE A 106 -0.55 -14.43 -8.20
CA ILE A 106 -1.95 -14.28 -7.75
C ILE A 106 -2.37 -12.81 -7.87
N ILE A 107 -1.63 -11.90 -7.26
CA ILE A 107 -1.98 -10.47 -7.24
C ILE A 107 -1.98 -9.90 -8.66
N SER A 108 -1.02 -10.30 -9.51
CA SER A 108 -0.98 -9.87 -10.92
C SER A 108 -2.23 -10.30 -11.68
N LYS A 109 -2.72 -11.52 -11.46
CA LYS A 109 -3.95 -11.99 -12.11
C LYS A 109 -5.19 -11.25 -11.63
N ILE A 110 -5.26 -10.90 -10.34
CA ILE A 110 -6.38 -10.10 -9.81
C ILE A 110 -6.31 -8.67 -10.38
N ALA A 111 -5.13 -8.03 -10.33
CA ALA A 111 -4.91 -6.68 -10.85
C ALA A 111 -5.14 -6.57 -12.37
N ALA A 112 -4.95 -7.66 -13.12
CA ALA A 112 -5.28 -7.70 -14.56
C ALA A 112 -6.80 -7.74 -14.83
N LYS A 113 -7.61 -8.12 -13.84
CA LYS A 113 -9.06 -8.34 -13.98
C LYS A 113 -9.89 -7.30 -13.25
N ALA A 114 -9.32 -6.61 -12.26
CA ALA A 114 -9.99 -5.58 -11.47
C ALA A 114 -9.07 -4.39 -11.30
N ASN A 115 -9.65 -3.18 -11.27
CA ASN A 115 -8.90 -2.01 -10.84
C ASN A 115 -8.67 -2.09 -9.34
N ILE A 116 -7.40 -2.12 -8.92
CA ILE A 116 -6.98 -2.19 -7.53
C ILE A 116 -5.96 -1.09 -7.31
N ASP A 117 -6.25 -0.18 -6.39
CA ASP A 117 -5.35 0.91 -6.02
C ASP A 117 -4.42 0.47 -4.90
N TYR A 118 -4.98 -0.22 -3.90
CA TYR A 118 -4.32 -0.54 -2.65
C TYR A 118 -4.11 -2.05 -2.48
N LEU A 119 -2.95 -2.43 -1.95
CA LEU A 119 -2.70 -3.78 -1.44
C LEU A 119 -2.27 -3.66 0.02
N PHE A 120 -3.11 -4.14 0.92
CA PHE A 120 -2.84 -4.14 2.35
C PHE A 120 -2.55 -5.56 2.82
N ILE A 121 -1.27 -5.83 3.08
CA ILE A 121 -0.81 -7.14 3.51
C ILE A 121 -0.97 -7.23 5.03
N ILE A 122 -1.71 -8.22 5.54
CA ILE A 122 -1.85 -8.45 6.98
C ILE A 122 -1.06 -9.71 7.37
N GLY A 123 -0.07 -9.51 8.25
CA GLY A 123 0.86 -10.52 8.73
C GLY A 123 2.33 -10.17 8.44
N SER A 124 3.23 -10.76 9.21
CA SER A 124 4.69 -10.65 8.98
C SER A 124 5.15 -11.45 7.76
N SER A 125 6.45 -11.43 7.48
CA SER A 125 7.09 -12.25 6.44
C SER A 125 6.89 -13.77 6.61
N SER A 126 6.55 -14.24 7.82
CA SER A 126 6.15 -15.63 8.05
C SER A 126 4.73 -15.96 7.58
N VAL A 127 3.88 -14.97 7.34
CA VAL A 127 2.49 -15.13 6.83
C VAL A 127 2.45 -14.89 5.33
N ILE A 128 2.98 -13.74 4.88
CA ILE A 128 3.15 -13.39 3.47
C ILE A 128 4.62 -12.96 3.29
N PRO A 129 5.47 -13.75 2.60
CA PRO A 129 6.91 -13.50 2.52
C PRO A 129 7.23 -12.17 1.87
N SER A 130 8.21 -11.45 2.41
CA SER A 130 8.83 -10.32 1.72
C SER A 130 9.78 -10.85 0.64
N ALA A 131 10.02 -10.07 -0.42
CA ALA A 131 11.11 -10.41 -1.34
C ALA A 131 12.46 -10.17 -0.65
N VAL A 132 13.46 -10.95 -1.05
CA VAL A 132 14.85 -10.81 -0.61
C VAL A 132 15.73 -10.81 -1.85
N TRP A 133 16.56 -9.79 -1.99
CA TRP A 133 17.52 -9.63 -3.08
C TRP A 133 18.94 -9.52 -2.53
N LYS A 134 19.94 -9.90 -3.32
CA LYS A 134 21.33 -9.59 -2.98
C LYS A 134 21.48 -8.06 -2.88
N ASN A 135 22.17 -7.61 -1.83
CA ASN A 135 22.58 -6.22 -1.72
C ASN A 135 23.80 -5.97 -2.61
N GLU A 136 23.70 -5.04 -3.56
CA GLU A 136 24.81 -4.63 -4.42
C GLU A 136 25.30 -3.20 -4.11
N ALA A 137 24.75 -2.54 -3.08
CA ALA A 137 25.16 -1.20 -2.67
C ALA A 137 26.41 -1.20 -1.76
N CYS A 138 26.60 -2.26 -0.99
CA CYS A 138 27.77 -2.43 -0.15
C CYS A 138 28.12 -3.92 0.01
N ASP A 139 29.37 -4.20 0.34
CA ASP A 139 29.87 -5.57 0.58
C ASP A 139 30.06 -5.86 2.09
N TYR A 140 29.26 -5.20 2.93
CA TYR A 140 29.27 -5.48 4.37
C TYR A 140 28.72 -6.87 4.64
N GLU A 141 29.48 -7.69 5.36
CA GLU A 141 29.03 -9.04 5.70
C GLU A 141 27.74 -9.07 6.53
N SER A 142 27.50 -8.01 7.30
CA SER A 142 26.29 -7.82 8.09
C SER A 142 25.06 -7.36 7.30
N ASP A 143 25.20 -6.97 6.03
CA ASP A 143 24.12 -6.41 5.20
C ASP A 143 24.15 -6.96 3.76
N ARG A 144 24.26 -8.30 3.62
CA ARG A 144 24.42 -8.98 2.31
C ARG A 144 23.16 -9.02 1.45
N ASP A 145 22.00 -8.74 2.03
CA ASP A 145 20.71 -8.78 1.34
C ASP A 145 19.84 -7.56 1.66
N VAL A 146 18.85 -7.35 0.80
CA VAL A 146 17.80 -6.35 0.95
C VAL A 146 16.46 -7.06 0.94
N SER A 147 15.64 -6.85 1.97
CA SER A 147 14.28 -7.38 2.03
C SER A 147 13.23 -6.27 1.98
N GLY A 148 12.10 -6.53 1.32
CA GLY A 148 11.02 -5.54 1.28
C GLY A 148 9.85 -5.90 0.37
N ASP A 149 8.86 -5.02 0.36
CA ASP A 149 7.59 -5.20 -0.36
C ASP A 149 7.53 -4.48 -1.72
N LEU A 150 8.67 -3.99 -2.24
CA LEU A 150 8.74 -3.35 -3.57
C LEU A 150 8.19 -4.26 -4.68
N CYS A 151 8.41 -5.57 -4.57
CA CYS A 151 7.91 -6.54 -5.54
C CYS A 151 6.38 -6.53 -5.63
N TYR A 152 5.68 -6.34 -4.52
CA TYR A 152 4.23 -6.29 -4.47
C TYR A 152 3.68 -5.00 -5.07
N ALA A 153 4.39 -3.88 -4.90
CA ALA A 153 3.99 -2.61 -5.50
C ALA A 153 4.14 -2.64 -7.02
N THR A 154 5.23 -3.25 -7.49
CA THR A 154 5.63 -3.27 -8.91
C THR A 154 5.14 -4.50 -9.65
N LEU A 155 4.59 -5.49 -8.94
CA LEU A 155 4.25 -6.82 -9.45
C LEU A 155 5.43 -7.46 -10.20
N ASN A 156 6.64 -7.23 -9.71
CA ASN A 156 7.88 -7.62 -10.35
C ASN A 156 8.90 -8.08 -9.31
N LEU A 157 9.37 -9.31 -9.45
CA LEU A 157 10.32 -9.93 -8.52
C LEU A 157 11.79 -9.77 -8.94
N LYS A 158 12.07 -9.25 -10.14
CA LYS A 158 13.45 -9.01 -10.58
C LYS A 158 14.18 -8.10 -9.59
N SER A 159 15.46 -8.38 -9.38
CA SER A 159 16.30 -7.55 -8.53
C SER A 159 16.23 -6.08 -8.99
N PRO A 160 16.00 -5.13 -8.07
CA PRO A 160 16.02 -3.71 -8.40
C PRO A 160 17.39 -3.25 -8.91
N PHE A 161 18.47 -3.93 -8.50
CA PHE A 161 19.84 -3.71 -8.99
C PHE A 161 20.05 -4.12 -10.45
N SER A 162 19.17 -4.94 -11.03
CA SER A 162 19.16 -5.23 -12.46
C SER A 162 18.65 -4.05 -13.33
N ARG A 163 18.59 -2.84 -12.77
CA ARG A 163 18.17 -1.58 -13.41
C ARG A 163 16.80 -1.68 -14.08
N VAL A 164 15.87 -2.33 -13.39
CA VAL A 164 14.48 -2.45 -13.83
C VAL A 164 13.89 -1.05 -14.02
N LYS A 165 13.26 -0.81 -15.17
CA LYS A 165 12.48 0.41 -15.40
C LYS A 165 11.09 0.21 -14.79
N TYR A 166 10.88 0.76 -13.61
CA TYR A 166 9.57 0.79 -12.96
C TYR A 166 8.72 1.94 -13.50
N ASP A 167 7.45 1.66 -13.82
CA ASP A 167 6.44 2.68 -14.04
C ASP A 167 5.56 2.80 -12.79
N PHE A 168 6.00 3.65 -11.85
CA PHE A 168 5.26 3.92 -10.62
C PHE A 168 3.93 4.65 -10.85
N SER A 169 3.56 5.04 -12.08
CA SER A 169 2.18 5.53 -12.34
C SER A 169 1.16 4.39 -12.37
N ARG A 170 1.62 3.14 -12.48
CA ARG A 170 0.80 1.92 -12.62
C ARG A 170 1.01 0.93 -11.47
N THR A 171 1.61 1.37 -10.38
CA THR A 171 1.92 0.50 -9.23
C THR A 171 0.81 0.48 -8.19
N LEU A 172 0.73 -0.66 -7.49
CA LEU A 172 -0.12 -0.80 -6.31
C LEU A 172 0.47 0.01 -5.15
N LYS A 173 -0.41 0.61 -4.36
CA LYS A 173 -0.07 1.30 -3.11
C LYS A 173 -0.04 0.25 -2.02
N VAL A 174 1.16 -0.20 -1.65
CA VAL A 174 1.35 -1.32 -0.73
C VAL A 174 1.63 -0.83 0.67
N GLY A 175 0.96 -1.43 1.65
CA GLY A 175 1.30 -1.33 3.06
C GLY A 175 1.23 -2.71 3.71
N ARG A 176 2.00 -2.91 4.79
CA ARG A 176 2.03 -4.17 5.55
C ARG A 176 1.72 -3.93 7.01
N LEU A 177 0.81 -4.71 7.59
CA LEU A 177 0.58 -4.76 9.03
C LEU A 177 1.24 -6.03 9.61
N PRO A 178 2.47 -5.94 10.17
CA PRO A 178 3.13 -7.07 10.82
C PRO A 178 2.43 -7.41 12.16
N ASN A 179 2.95 -8.40 12.90
CA ASN A 179 2.32 -8.87 14.14
C ASN A 179 2.14 -7.77 15.21
N CYS A 180 0.95 -7.19 15.27
CA CYS A 180 0.51 -6.26 16.29
C CYS A 180 -0.90 -6.63 16.75
N ASP A 181 -1.44 -5.91 17.72
CA ASP A 181 -2.86 -6.01 18.04
C ASP A 181 -3.68 -5.39 16.91
N PHE A 182 -4.17 -6.23 15.98
CA PHE A 182 -4.91 -5.79 14.80
C PHE A 182 -6.22 -5.08 15.16
N ALA A 183 -6.94 -5.52 16.19
CA ALA A 183 -8.19 -4.89 16.58
C ALA A 183 -7.93 -3.47 17.09
N THR A 184 -6.93 -3.30 17.95
CA THR A 184 -6.50 -1.98 18.45
C THR A 184 -6.00 -1.10 17.30
N TYR A 185 -5.17 -1.63 16.40
CA TYR A 185 -4.67 -0.89 15.24
C TYR A 185 -5.82 -0.39 14.34
N PHE A 186 -6.79 -1.24 13.99
CA PHE A 186 -7.91 -0.84 13.13
C PHE A 186 -8.84 0.18 13.79
N GLU A 187 -9.04 0.08 15.10
CA GLU A 187 -9.80 1.09 15.85
C GLU A 187 -9.06 2.44 15.87
N ASN A 188 -7.75 2.45 16.05
CA ASN A 188 -6.94 3.68 16.02
C ASN A 188 -6.90 4.29 14.62
N LEU A 189 -6.79 3.46 13.59
CA LEU A 189 -6.90 3.89 12.19
C LEU A 189 -8.27 4.52 11.89
N LYS A 190 -9.37 3.93 12.37
CA LYS A 190 -10.72 4.48 12.24
C LYS A 190 -10.88 5.83 12.95
N LYS A 191 -10.21 6.01 14.10
CA LYS A 191 -10.21 7.29 14.85
C LYS A 191 -9.38 8.37 14.16
N GLY A 192 -8.28 8.01 13.50
CA GLY A 192 -7.29 8.97 13.00
C GLY A 192 -7.34 9.30 11.52
N SER A 193 -7.52 8.28 10.68
CA SER A 193 -7.36 8.44 9.23
C SER A 193 -8.40 9.39 8.66
N GLY A 194 -7.92 10.45 8.00
CA GLY A 194 -8.73 11.51 7.42
C GLY A 194 -9.27 12.52 8.42
N LYS A 195 -8.94 12.41 9.71
CA LYS A 195 -9.53 13.20 10.81
C LYS A 195 -8.54 14.14 11.50
N ILE A 196 -7.28 14.17 11.08
CA ILE A 196 -6.25 15.06 11.62
C ILE A 196 -6.34 16.41 10.90
N GLU A 197 -7.01 17.38 11.54
CA GLU A 197 -7.21 18.73 11.00
C GLU A 197 -5.95 19.59 11.08
N GLU A 198 -5.26 19.55 12.22
CA GLU A 198 -4.04 20.30 12.49
C GLU A 198 -2.82 19.35 12.55
N THR A 199 -1.80 19.66 11.75
CA THR A 199 -0.52 18.94 11.79
C THR A 199 0.29 19.39 12.99
N LYS A 200 0.55 18.46 13.92
CA LYS A 200 1.44 18.65 15.07
C LYS A 200 2.64 17.73 14.89
N SER A 201 3.78 18.35 14.61
CA SER A 201 5.00 17.64 14.24
C SER A 201 5.98 17.53 15.39
N PHE A 202 6.76 16.45 15.40
CA PHE A 202 7.93 16.29 16.26
C PHE A 202 9.08 15.69 15.44
N GLY A 203 10.26 16.30 15.57
CA GLY A 203 11.48 15.86 14.90
C GLY A 203 12.57 15.53 15.92
N MET A 204 13.29 14.44 15.71
CA MET A 204 14.50 14.11 16.47
C MET A 204 15.64 13.66 15.55
N SER A 205 16.85 14.11 15.85
CA SER A 205 18.06 13.80 15.08
C SER A 205 19.22 13.34 15.96
N ALA A 206 20.11 12.50 15.44
CA ALA A 206 21.48 12.42 15.93
C ALA A 206 22.16 13.78 15.68
N LYS A 207 22.96 14.29 16.62
CA LYS A 207 23.57 15.63 16.49
C LYS A 207 24.33 15.82 15.17
N VAL A 208 25.02 14.78 14.70
CA VAL A 208 25.78 14.79 13.45
C VAL A 208 24.95 14.96 12.18
N TRP A 209 23.64 14.68 12.24
CA TRP A 209 22.69 14.80 11.11
C TRP A 209 21.68 15.93 11.30
N GLN A 210 21.83 16.73 12.37
CA GLN A 210 20.91 17.81 12.72
C GLN A 210 20.66 18.76 11.54
N ALA A 211 21.69 19.10 10.77
CA ALA A 211 21.56 20.04 9.66
C ALA A 211 20.59 19.53 8.59
N GLU A 212 20.72 18.28 8.15
CA GLU A 212 19.79 17.67 7.18
C GLU A 212 18.40 17.48 7.77
N THR A 213 18.31 16.99 9.01
CA THR A 213 16.99 16.76 9.64
C THR A 213 16.22 18.07 9.81
N CYS A 214 16.89 19.18 10.16
CA CYS A 214 16.28 20.50 10.24
C CYS A 214 15.73 20.98 8.88
N ASP A 215 16.42 20.66 7.77
CA ASP A 215 15.98 21.00 6.40
C ASP A 215 14.66 20.30 6.08
N ILE A 216 14.63 18.97 6.19
CA ILE A 216 13.43 18.14 5.98
C ILE A 216 12.29 18.59 6.90
N TYR A 217 12.59 18.81 8.18
CA TYR A 217 11.59 19.20 9.18
C TYR A 217 10.94 20.55 8.85
N SER A 218 11.69 21.49 8.25
CA SER A 218 11.16 22.80 7.84
C SER A 218 10.09 22.72 6.75
N HIS A 219 10.04 21.63 5.97
CA HIS A 219 8.99 21.43 4.96
C HIS A 219 7.66 21.00 5.60
N ILE A 220 7.71 20.37 6.78
CA ILE A 220 6.52 19.87 7.47
C ILE A 220 6.12 20.64 8.72
N CYS A 221 7.02 21.43 9.30
CA CYS A 221 6.76 22.26 10.47
C CYS A 221 7.03 23.75 10.19
N GLN A 222 6.43 24.66 10.95
CA GLN A 222 6.73 26.11 10.83
C GLN A 222 8.11 26.46 11.40
N THR A 223 8.67 25.59 12.23
CA THR A 223 10.01 25.71 12.80
C THR A 223 10.96 24.72 12.13
N SER A 224 12.24 25.05 12.04
CA SER A 224 13.28 24.10 11.62
C SER A 224 13.96 23.37 12.78
N SER A 225 13.65 23.71 14.04
CA SER A 225 14.32 23.11 15.20
C SER A 225 13.80 21.70 15.52
N VAL A 226 14.74 20.76 15.64
CA VAL A 226 14.50 19.38 16.07
C VAL A 226 15.18 19.12 17.41
N VAL A 227 14.68 18.13 18.15
CA VAL A 227 15.37 17.62 19.35
C VAL A 227 16.60 16.84 18.89
N THR A 228 17.72 16.97 19.59
CA THR A 228 18.92 16.19 19.26
C THR A 228 19.30 15.20 20.35
N SER A 229 19.96 14.12 19.96
CA SER A 229 20.62 13.19 20.89
C SER A 229 22.13 13.27 20.64
N PRO A 230 22.94 13.59 21.67
CA PRO A 230 22.81 13.18 23.08
C PRO A 230 22.02 14.08 24.04
N GLU A 231 21.59 15.29 23.66
CA GLU A 231 20.85 16.21 24.57
C GLU A 231 19.56 15.55 25.12
N CYS A 232 18.90 14.76 24.28
CA CYS A 232 17.82 13.85 24.63
C CYS A 232 18.30 12.39 24.57
N THR A 233 17.87 11.58 25.53
CA THR A 233 18.11 10.13 25.56
C THR A 233 16.78 9.41 25.78
N LYS A 234 16.77 8.07 25.76
CA LYS A 234 15.56 7.28 26.02
C LYS A 234 14.86 7.65 27.34
N ASN A 235 15.64 8.06 28.34
CA ASN A 235 15.12 8.44 29.66
C ASN A 235 14.34 9.76 29.66
N SER A 236 14.53 10.62 28.65
CA SER A 236 13.85 11.92 28.54
C SER A 236 12.94 12.03 27.32
N ALA A 237 13.12 11.19 26.30
CA ALA A 237 12.39 11.27 25.03
C ALA A 237 10.87 11.27 25.19
N ALA A 238 10.32 10.32 25.95
CA ALA A 238 8.88 10.22 26.17
C ALA A 238 8.28 11.48 26.85
N GLY A 239 9.06 12.15 27.71
CA GLY A 239 8.62 13.39 28.38
C GLY A 239 8.71 14.64 27.50
N LEU A 240 9.50 14.60 26.42
CA LEU A 240 9.68 15.72 25.49
C LEU A 240 8.71 15.68 24.31
N ILE A 241 8.20 14.51 23.96
CA ILE A 241 7.25 14.37 22.86
C ILE A 241 5.85 14.83 23.32
N PRO A 242 5.24 15.84 22.69
CA PRO A 242 3.88 16.24 23.01
C PRO A 242 2.89 15.09 22.73
N SER A 243 2.00 14.81 23.69
CA SER A 243 1.06 13.67 23.59
C SER A 243 0.06 13.77 22.43
N ASP A 244 -0.10 14.95 21.83
CA ASP A 244 -1.00 15.23 20.72
C ASP A 244 -0.31 15.29 19.35
N THR A 245 0.99 14.96 19.29
CA THR A 245 1.78 14.86 18.05
C THR A 245 1.16 13.84 17.10
N ASN A 246 1.12 14.17 15.80
CA ASN A 246 0.53 13.34 14.75
C ASN A 246 1.40 13.15 13.50
N LEU A 247 2.57 13.79 13.44
CA LEU A 247 3.54 13.62 12.35
C LEU A 247 4.97 13.61 12.90
N PHE A 248 5.66 12.48 12.77
CA PHE A 248 6.99 12.28 13.34
C PHE A 248 8.07 12.11 12.26
N LEU A 249 9.24 12.67 12.54
CA LEU A 249 10.48 12.45 11.80
C LEU A 249 11.60 12.07 12.77
N PHE A 250 12.25 10.93 12.54
CA PHE A 250 13.43 10.50 13.29
C PHE A 250 14.58 10.21 12.35
N ASN A 251 15.72 10.86 12.55
CA ASN A 251 16.97 10.59 11.84
C ASN A 251 18.05 10.20 12.85
N LEU A 252 18.17 8.89 13.09
CA LEU A 252 18.93 8.29 14.19
C LEU A 252 19.65 7.03 13.71
N HIS A 253 20.65 6.59 14.47
CA HIS A 253 21.24 5.28 14.21
C HIS A 253 20.26 4.19 14.61
N GLY A 254 20.32 3.04 13.95
CA GLY A 254 19.56 1.87 14.34
C GLY A 254 20.37 0.59 14.18
N SER A 255 19.82 -0.52 14.65
CA SER A 255 20.54 -1.78 14.82
C SER A 255 19.63 -2.99 14.59
N ASN A 256 20.18 -4.02 13.95
CA ASN A 256 19.56 -5.35 13.91
C ASN A 256 19.85 -6.19 15.16
N GLN A 257 20.73 -5.73 16.05
CA GLN A 257 21.13 -6.45 17.26
C GLN A 257 20.35 -6.01 18.51
N THR A 258 19.86 -4.77 18.53
CA THR A 258 19.16 -4.18 19.68
C THR A 258 17.83 -3.57 19.28
N GLU A 259 16.97 -3.29 20.26
CA GLU A 259 15.64 -2.69 20.09
C GLU A 259 15.62 -1.17 20.03
N TYR A 260 16.77 -0.51 20.18
CA TYR A 260 16.87 0.95 20.32
C TYR A 260 17.21 1.65 19.01
N TRP A 261 16.89 2.93 18.95
CA TRP A 261 17.55 3.88 18.06
C TRP A 261 18.49 4.77 18.86
N TYR A 262 19.59 5.17 18.26
CA TYR A 262 20.70 5.83 18.94
C TYR A 262 20.99 7.22 18.38
N GLY A 263 21.31 8.14 19.28
CA GLY A 263 21.88 9.42 18.92
C GLY A 263 23.34 9.30 18.51
N GLN A 264 23.93 10.43 18.13
CA GLN A 264 25.38 10.53 17.99
C GLN A 264 25.84 11.97 18.14
N GLU A 265 26.87 12.18 18.96
CA GLU A 265 27.76 13.35 18.88
C GLU A 265 29.20 12.84 19.03
N GLU A 266 30.05 13.16 18.06
CA GLU A 266 31.41 12.62 17.97
C GLU A 266 31.42 11.09 18.08
N SER A 267 32.03 10.53 19.13
CA SER A 267 32.14 9.11 19.43
C SER A 267 31.12 8.58 20.44
N ASN A 268 30.19 9.43 20.91
CA ASN A 268 29.15 9.06 21.86
C ASN A 268 27.86 8.64 21.13
N TYR A 269 27.31 7.46 21.45
CA TYR A 269 26.11 6.89 20.83
C TYR A 269 25.07 6.49 21.87
N PRO A 270 24.38 7.44 22.51
CA PRO A 270 23.40 7.12 23.53
C PRO A 270 22.14 6.50 22.92
N GLU A 271 21.47 5.63 23.69
CA GLU A 271 20.12 5.18 23.37
C GLU A 271 19.16 6.38 23.44
N ALA A 272 18.51 6.69 22.32
CA ALA A 272 17.62 7.84 22.16
C ALA A 272 16.15 7.44 22.21
N ILE A 273 15.80 6.33 21.56
CA ILE A 273 14.42 5.83 21.45
C ILE A 273 14.41 4.34 21.80
N GLU A 274 13.41 3.95 22.58
CA GLU A 274 13.10 2.57 22.94
C GLU A 274 11.64 2.22 22.58
N PRO A 275 11.24 0.93 22.57
CA PRO A 275 9.90 0.52 22.13
C PRO A 275 8.74 1.22 22.86
N SER A 276 8.87 1.50 24.16
CA SER A 276 7.83 2.18 24.98
C SER A 276 7.76 3.70 24.81
N THR A 277 8.64 4.31 24.00
CA THR A 277 8.74 5.77 23.86
C THR A 277 7.41 6.41 23.45
N PHE A 278 6.60 5.70 22.67
CA PHE A 278 5.35 6.22 22.10
C PHE A 278 4.09 5.88 22.90
N ASP A 279 4.20 5.22 24.06
CA ASP A 279 3.05 4.76 24.86
C ASP A 279 2.18 5.93 25.36
N GLY A 280 2.78 7.11 25.54
CA GLY A 280 2.09 8.33 26.00
C GLY A 280 1.37 9.12 24.91
N ILE A 281 1.50 8.73 23.63
CA ILE A 281 0.90 9.46 22.51
C ILE A 281 -0.58 9.10 22.40
N LYS A 282 -1.44 10.14 22.40
CA LYS A 282 -2.90 10.01 22.47
C LYS A 282 -3.56 10.14 21.09
N ASN A 283 -2.89 10.78 20.15
CA ASN A 283 -3.42 10.98 18.80
C ASN A 283 -2.86 9.95 17.83
N PRO A 284 -3.68 9.44 16.90
CA PRO A 284 -3.18 8.69 15.75
C PRO A 284 -2.11 9.46 14.98
N TYR A 285 -1.02 8.79 14.61
CA TYR A 285 0.14 9.46 14.02
C TYR A 285 0.80 8.71 12.87
N PHE A 286 1.54 9.47 12.07
CA PHE A 286 2.41 9.02 10.99
C PHE A 286 3.87 9.17 11.42
N LEU A 287 4.71 8.19 11.10
CA LEU A 287 6.09 8.12 11.57
C LEU A 287 7.04 7.79 10.42
N ALA A 288 7.95 8.71 10.09
CA ALA A 288 9.06 8.48 9.15
C ALA A 288 10.37 8.29 9.92
N VAL A 289 11.12 7.27 9.53
CA VAL A 289 12.35 6.86 10.23
C VAL A 289 13.49 6.68 9.24
N GLU A 290 14.50 7.53 9.40
CA GLU A 290 15.81 7.46 8.75
C GLU A 290 16.76 6.81 9.75
N ALA A 291 16.76 5.48 9.80
CA ALA A 291 17.65 4.70 10.66
C ALA A 291 17.94 3.33 10.06
N CYS A 292 19.19 2.87 10.15
CA CYS A 292 19.54 1.49 9.80
C CYS A 292 18.67 0.51 10.57
N TYR A 293 17.99 -0.41 9.89
CA TYR A 293 17.06 -1.35 10.53
C TYR A 293 15.95 -0.64 11.34
N GLY A 294 15.61 0.61 11.02
CA GLY A 294 14.63 1.41 11.75
C GLY A 294 13.24 0.77 11.78
N ALA A 295 12.92 -0.02 10.75
CA ALA A 295 11.70 -0.80 10.65
C ALA A 295 11.93 -2.31 10.85
N PHE A 296 13.00 -2.74 11.52
CA PHE A 296 13.27 -4.16 11.70
C PHE A 296 12.41 -4.78 12.82
N TYR A 297 11.71 -5.86 12.49
CA TYR A 297 10.80 -6.56 13.39
C TYR A 297 10.85 -8.09 13.27
N GLU A 298 11.60 -8.63 12.32
CA GLU A 298 11.64 -10.07 12.08
C GLU A 298 12.21 -10.81 13.28
N GLY A 299 11.49 -11.82 13.76
CA GLY A 299 11.86 -12.59 14.95
C GLY A 299 11.76 -11.83 16.28
N ARG A 300 11.17 -10.62 16.29
CA ARG A 300 11.07 -9.79 17.50
C ARG A 300 9.64 -9.72 18.03
N SER A 301 9.51 -9.56 19.35
CA SER A 301 8.27 -9.21 20.03
C SER A 301 8.08 -7.69 20.08
N LYS A 302 6.90 -7.23 20.51
CA LYS A 302 6.57 -5.80 20.59
C LYS A 302 7.54 -5.00 21.49
N ASP A 303 7.98 -5.59 22.60
CA ASP A 303 8.94 -5.01 23.54
C ASP A 303 10.39 -5.00 23.02
N LYS A 304 10.62 -5.55 21.82
CA LYS A 304 11.93 -5.62 21.16
C LYS A 304 11.97 -4.95 19.79
N SER A 305 10.89 -4.30 19.38
CA SER A 305 10.83 -3.58 18.11
C SER A 305 10.01 -2.31 18.25
N VAL A 306 10.64 -1.16 17.98
CA VAL A 306 9.97 0.15 17.98
C VAL A 306 8.81 0.17 16.99
N LEU A 307 8.96 -0.45 15.81
CA LEU A 307 7.89 -0.59 14.82
C LEU A 307 6.67 -1.32 15.39
N LEU A 308 6.88 -2.51 15.97
CA LEU A 308 5.77 -3.32 16.49
C LEU A 308 5.08 -2.65 17.68
N SER A 309 5.86 -2.01 18.55
CA SER A 309 5.32 -1.24 19.67
C SER A 309 4.48 -0.05 19.18
N ALA A 310 5.03 0.75 18.26
CA ALA A 310 4.35 1.91 17.68
C ALA A 310 3.02 1.53 17.03
N LEU A 311 3.00 0.48 16.19
CA LEU A 311 1.79 -0.03 15.52
C LEU A 311 0.78 -0.67 16.48
N SER A 312 1.24 -1.18 17.63
CA SER A 312 0.35 -1.64 18.70
C SER A 312 -0.28 -0.48 19.49
N GLY A 313 0.28 0.73 19.36
CA GLY A 313 -0.24 1.97 19.91
C GLY A 313 -0.98 2.81 18.87
N MET A 314 -0.76 4.13 18.91
CA MET A 314 -1.44 5.09 18.03
C MET A 314 -0.79 5.26 16.64
N CYS A 315 0.29 4.54 16.31
CA CYS A 315 0.88 4.64 14.98
C CYS A 315 -0.07 4.01 13.96
N ILE A 316 -0.55 4.80 13.01
CA ILE A 316 -1.41 4.32 11.93
C ILE A 316 -0.65 4.13 10.63
N SER A 317 0.55 4.73 10.50
CA SER A 317 1.42 4.51 9.36
C SER A 317 2.88 4.80 9.70
N PHE A 318 3.76 3.87 9.33
CA PHE A 318 5.19 3.93 9.60
C PHE A 318 5.96 3.71 8.30
N LEU A 319 6.92 4.58 7.99
CA LEU A 319 7.86 4.43 6.88
C LEU A 319 9.27 4.25 7.44
N GLY A 320 9.96 3.19 7.03
CA GLY A 320 11.36 2.97 7.40
C GLY A 320 11.99 1.78 6.68
N SER A 321 13.29 1.57 6.92
CA SER A 321 14.09 0.56 6.26
C SER A 321 14.14 -0.78 7.02
N SER A 322 14.21 -1.87 6.26
CA SER A 322 14.46 -3.23 6.77
C SER A 322 15.94 -3.54 7.00
N ARG A 323 16.85 -2.72 6.45
CA ARG A 323 18.31 -2.89 6.40
C ARG A 323 19.02 -1.53 6.58
N ILE A 324 20.33 -1.45 6.34
CA ILE A 324 21.13 -0.23 6.50
C ILE A 324 20.57 0.94 5.66
N ALA A 325 20.09 2.00 6.29
CA ALA A 325 19.62 3.17 5.56
C ALA A 325 20.79 4.10 5.22
N PHE A 326 20.85 4.56 3.97
CA PHE A 326 21.80 5.60 3.55
C PHE A 326 21.12 6.97 3.59
N GLY A 327 21.89 8.00 3.91
CA GLY A 327 21.47 9.40 3.97
C GLY A 327 22.69 10.30 4.01
N THR A 328 22.48 11.61 4.14
CA THR A 328 23.55 12.61 4.20
C THR A 328 23.54 13.38 5.52
N PRO A 329 24.70 13.88 5.97
CA PRO A 329 24.75 14.71 7.17
C PRO A 329 24.24 16.14 6.96
N LYS A 330 24.11 16.58 5.70
CA LYS A 330 23.68 17.93 5.32
C LYS A 330 23.13 17.97 3.90
N ALA A 331 22.35 19.01 3.63
CA ALA A 331 21.70 19.19 2.34
C ALA A 331 22.70 19.36 1.18
N PRO A 332 22.33 18.92 -0.04
CA PRO A 332 21.06 18.28 -0.38
C PRO A 332 20.99 16.81 0.08
N GLY A 333 19.84 16.43 0.62
CA GLY A 333 19.55 15.05 1.04
C GLY A 333 19.67 14.00 -0.06
N SER A 334 19.91 12.76 0.34
CA SER A 334 19.93 11.58 -0.54
C SER A 334 19.19 10.41 0.09
N CYS A 335 18.81 9.40 -0.72
CA CYS A 335 18.35 8.12 -0.20
C CYS A 335 17.21 8.23 0.84
N ALA A 336 17.45 7.90 2.12
CA ALA A 336 16.48 8.00 3.20
C ALA A 336 15.92 9.43 3.37
N ASP A 337 16.78 10.44 3.26
CA ASP A 337 16.40 11.86 3.34
C ASP A 337 15.32 12.17 2.28
N VAL A 338 15.56 11.76 1.02
CA VAL A 338 14.68 12.03 -0.12
C VAL A 338 13.34 11.31 0.01
N ILE A 339 13.34 10.05 0.46
CA ILE A 339 12.11 9.27 0.54
C ILE A 339 11.24 9.72 1.72
N CYS A 340 11.85 10.04 2.86
CA CYS A 340 11.15 10.53 4.06
C CYS A 340 10.62 11.95 3.84
N ASP A 341 11.43 12.87 3.32
CA ASP A 341 11.00 14.25 3.02
C ASP A 341 9.81 14.27 2.06
N SER A 342 9.94 13.58 0.92
CA SER A 342 8.85 13.50 -0.05
C SER A 342 7.59 12.87 0.57
N TRP A 343 7.72 11.80 1.35
CA TRP A 343 6.55 11.13 1.95
C TRP A 343 5.83 12.03 2.96
N LEU A 344 6.57 12.69 3.85
CA LEU A 344 6.05 13.58 4.88
C LEU A 344 5.32 14.80 4.29
N GLN A 345 5.91 15.45 3.27
CA GLN A 345 5.29 16.59 2.59
C GLN A 345 3.96 16.20 1.93
N LYS A 346 3.92 15.04 1.27
CA LYS A 346 2.71 14.54 0.59
C LYS A 346 1.59 14.15 1.57
N LEU A 347 1.94 13.53 2.70
CA LEU A 347 0.98 13.26 3.78
C LEU A 347 0.38 14.53 4.36
N LYS A 348 1.21 15.53 4.65
CA LYS A 348 0.77 16.86 5.14
C LYS A 348 -0.15 17.55 4.13
N ALA A 349 0.08 17.33 2.84
CA ALA A 349 -0.79 17.80 1.76
C ALA A 349 -2.12 17.02 1.63
N GLY A 350 -2.32 15.95 2.40
CA GLY A 350 -3.56 15.17 2.43
C GLY A 350 -3.58 13.95 1.50
N GLN A 351 -2.45 13.57 0.90
CA GLN A 351 -2.34 12.32 0.15
C GLN A 351 -2.38 11.11 1.11
N THR A 352 -2.72 9.93 0.56
CA THR A 352 -2.58 8.68 1.30
C THR A 352 -1.13 8.30 1.49
N ALA A 353 -0.84 7.54 2.54
CA ALA A 353 0.50 7.08 2.86
C ALA A 353 1.11 6.25 1.72
N GLY A 354 0.31 5.40 1.07
CA GLY A 354 0.74 4.61 -0.07
C GLY A 354 0.99 5.44 -1.32
N LYS A 355 0.14 6.44 -1.62
CA LYS A 355 0.37 7.36 -2.74
C LYS A 355 1.58 8.26 -2.51
N SER A 356 1.76 8.72 -1.27
CA SER A 356 2.93 9.49 -0.85
C SER A 356 4.22 8.70 -1.07
N LEU A 357 4.22 7.40 -0.75
CA LEU A 357 5.38 6.54 -0.99
C LEU A 357 5.62 6.28 -2.48
N GLU A 358 4.56 6.10 -3.27
CA GLU A 358 4.69 6.00 -4.74
C GLU A 358 5.40 7.23 -5.33
N ASP A 359 5.00 8.44 -4.91
CA ASP A 359 5.60 9.68 -5.40
C ASP A 359 7.04 9.87 -4.86
N ALA A 360 7.31 9.48 -3.62
CA ALA A 360 8.66 9.47 -3.06
C ALA A 360 9.60 8.53 -3.84
N ARG A 361 9.13 7.34 -4.21
CA ARG A 361 9.88 6.39 -5.06
C ARG A 361 10.14 6.93 -6.46
N LYS A 362 9.18 7.64 -7.07
CA LYS A 362 9.41 8.34 -8.35
C LYS A 362 10.51 9.38 -8.24
N ASN A 363 10.53 10.13 -7.14
CA ASN A 363 11.56 11.14 -6.92
C ASN A 363 12.94 10.50 -6.74
N LEU A 364 13.04 9.48 -5.88
CA LEU A 364 14.27 8.74 -5.60
C LEU A 364 14.85 8.09 -6.86
N MET A 365 14.00 7.58 -7.76
CA MET A 365 14.43 6.97 -9.02
C MET A 365 15.16 7.91 -9.98
N LYS A 366 15.21 9.23 -9.72
CA LYS A 366 16.07 10.13 -10.47
C LYS A 366 17.55 9.85 -10.20
N ASP A 367 17.87 9.40 -8.99
CA ASP A 367 19.18 8.86 -8.63
C ASP A 367 19.30 7.39 -9.06
N LYS A 368 20.44 7.05 -9.65
CA LYS A 368 20.78 5.71 -10.15
C LYS A 368 21.92 5.06 -9.35
N SER A 369 22.34 5.68 -8.26
CA SER A 369 23.30 5.13 -7.32
C SER A 369 22.80 3.77 -6.76
N PRO A 370 23.70 2.82 -6.50
CA PRO A 370 23.35 1.58 -5.82
C PRO A 370 22.61 1.82 -4.48
N GLU A 371 22.98 2.86 -3.74
CA GLU A 371 22.37 3.28 -2.48
C GLU A 371 20.90 3.70 -2.68
N ALA A 372 20.60 4.52 -3.69
CA ALA A 372 19.22 4.88 -4.00
C ALA A 372 18.38 3.68 -4.46
N ILE A 373 18.97 2.75 -5.22
CA ILE A 373 18.31 1.50 -5.63
C ILE A 373 18.03 0.61 -4.40
N LYS A 374 18.95 0.56 -3.44
CA LYS A 374 18.74 -0.14 -2.17
C LYS A 374 17.63 0.49 -1.35
N THR A 375 17.64 1.82 -1.20
CA THR A 375 16.60 2.57 -0.50
C THR A 375 15.22 2.30 -1.09
N LEU A 376 15.11 2.25 -2.43
CA LEU A 376 13.86 1.91 -3.12
C LEU A 376 13.29 0.55 -2.69
N ALA A 377 14.17 -0.42 -2.43
CA ALA A 377 13.83 -1.80 -2.14
C ALA A 377 13.53 -2.03 -0.64
N GLU A 378 14.29 -1.41 0.25
CA GLU A 378 14.23 -1.66 1.70
C GLU A 378 13.22 -0.77 2.43
N PHE A 379 12.92 0.43 1.93
CA PHE A 379 11.91 1.30 2.53
C PHE A 379 10.51 0.81 2.19
N SER A 380 9.81 0.38 3.24
CA SER A 380 8.46 -0.17 3.17
C SER A 380 7.50 0.63 4.02
N LEU A 381 6.24 0.64 3.60
CA LEU A 381 5.15 1.22 4.36
C LEU A 381 4.56 0.16 5.28
N TYR A 382 4.49 0.46 6.56
CA TYR A 382 3.80 -0.38 7.53
C TYR A 382 2.51 0.31 7.99
N GLY A 383 1.41 -0.45 8.00
CA GLY A 383 0.04 0.06 8.17
C GLY A 383 -0.78 0.12 6.87
N ASP A 384 -2.03 0.56 6.97
CA ASP A 384 -3.00 0.69 5.88
C ASP A 384 -2.48 1.74 4.85
N PRO A 385 -2.22 1.35 3.59
CA PRO A 385 -1.71 2.27 2.57
C PRO A 385 -2.70 3.37 2.17
N SER A 386 -3.99 3.24 2.51
CA SER A 386 -5.02 4.28 2.32
C SER A 386 -5.05 5.33 3.43
N ALA A 387 -4.29 5.12 4.52
CA ALA A 387 -4.24 6.05 5.65
C ALA A 387 -3.81 7.44 5.19
N ARG A 388 -4.47 8.49 5.69
CA ARG A 388 -4.14 9.90 5.37
C ARG A 388 -4.37 10.78 6.58
N MET A 389 -3.72 11.93 6.66
CA MET A 389 -3.89 12.85 7.79
C MET A 389 -5.30 13.45 7.79
N LYS A 390 -5.64 14.16 6.72
CA LYS A 390 -6.94 14.81 6.52
C LYS A 390 -7.67 14.22 5.34
N MET A 391 -8.98 14.23 5.43
CA MET A 391 -9.86 13.92 4.33
C MET A 391 -9.57 14.88 3.17
N GLY A 392 -9.35 14.35 1.96
CA GLY A 392 -9.10 15.14 0.76
C GLY A 392 -10.32 15.86 0.20
N TYR A 393 -11.34 16.09 1.04
CA TYR A 393 -12.64 16.66 0.65
C TYR A 393 -12.67 18.13 1.06
N SER A 394 -13.05 19.02 0.15
CA SER A 394 -13.35 20.39 0.53
C SER A 394 -14.58 20.41 1.44
N ALA A 395 -14.70 21.40 2.33
CA ALA A 395 -15.85 21.54 3.23
C ALA A 395 -17.22 21.61 2.51
N ALA A 396 -17.22 21.88 1.19
CA ALA A 396 -18.42 21.87 0.36
C ALA A 396 -18.93 20.44 0.07
N ASP A 397 -18.05 19.46 -0.05
CA ASP A 397 -18.39 18.07 -0.41
C ASP A 397 -18.98 17.28 0.77
N ALA A 398 -18.55 17.61 1.99
CA ALA A 398 -19.12 17.06 3.22
C ALA A 398 -20.60 17.44 3.43
N LYS A 399 -21.03 18.57 2.86
CA LYS A 399 -22.43 19.03 2.90
C LYS A 399 -23.30 18.26 1.91
N ALA A 400 -22.74 17.85 0.77
CA ALA A 400 -23.40 16.98 -0.21
C ALA A 400 -23.55 15.53 0.29
N LEU A 401 -22.53 14.99 0.98
CA LEU A 401 -22.59 13.63 1.58
C LEU A 401 -23.68 13.48 2.65
N LYS A 402 -23.98 14.54 3.42
CA LYS A 402 -25.09 14.53 4.37
C LYS A 402 -26.47 14.59 3.71
N GLN A 403 -26.58 15.06 2.47
CA GLN A 403 -27.84 15.08 1.72
C GLN A 403 -28.11 13.74 1.01
N VAL A 404 -27.08 12.95 0.68
CA VAL A 404 -27.23 11.64 0.02
C VAL A 404 -27.65 10.52 0.99
N GLN A 405 -27.52 10.71 2.31
CA GLN A 405 -28.04 9.77 3.31
C GLN A 405 -29.58 9.82 3.49
N GLY A 406 -30.29 10.70 2.76
CA GLY A 406 -31.74 10.86 2.87
C GLY A 406 -32.58 9.99 1.93
N ASP A 407 -32.06 9.58 0.77
CA ASP A 407 -32.84 8.89 -0.26
C ASP A 407 -32.04 7.73 -0.86
N VAL A 408 -32.29 6.51 -0.37
CA VAL A 408 -31.94 5.27 -1.07
C VAL A 408 -33.17 4.85 -1.88
N PRO A 409 -33.19 4.98 -3.21
CA PRO A 409 -34.27 4.42 -4.01
C PRO A 409 -34.12 2.90 -4.04
N HIS A 410 -35.23 2.22 -3.79
CA HIS A 410 -35.42 0.80 -4.04
C HIS A 410 -35.02 0.44 -5.48
N GLN A 411 -34.40 -0.73 -5.65
CA GLN A 411 -34.13 -1.36 -6.95
C GLN A 411 -35.29 -1.20 -7.93
N GLY A 412 -35.11 -0.38 -8.95
CA GLY A 412 -36.03 -0.21 -10.06
C GLY A 412 -35.54 0.87 -11.02
N ASP A 413 -35.19 0.45 -12.23
CA ASP A 413 -35.04 1.27 -13.43
C ASP A 413 -33.93 2.33 -13.48
N VAL A 414 -32.75 1.91 -13.96
CA VAL A 414 -31.83 2.83 -14.68
C VAL A 414 -31.63 2.30 -16.11
N LYS A 415 -32.21 3.02 -17.08
CA LYS A 415 -31.98 2.84 -18.51
C LYS A 415 -30.58 3.35 -18.90
N LYS A 416 -29.93 2.55 -19.75
CA LYS A 416 -28.65 2.72 -20.46
C LYS A 416 -28.26 4.15 -20.86
N THR A 417 -27.00 4.50 -20.57
CA THR A 417 -26.10 5.21 -21.51
C THR A 417 -24.64 4.73 -21.36
N ALA A 418 -24.15 4.08 -22.43
CA ALA A 418 -22.78 3.93 -22.95
C ALA A 418 -21.56 3.67 -22.02
N SER A 419 -21.15 2.39 -22.03
CA SER A 419 -19.76 1.88 -22.20
C SER A 419 -18.65 2.37 -21.26
N ILE A 420 -18.75 1.97 -19.98
CA ILE A 420 -17.58 1.60 -19.19
C ILE A 420 -17.34 0.12 -19.47
N VAL A 421 -16.12 -0.28 -19.82
CA VAL A 421 -15.77 -1.70 -19.83
C VAL A 421 -15.95 -2.20 -18.40
N ASP A 422 -17.01 -2.96 -18.13
CA ASP A 422 -17.27 -3.61 -16.83
C ASP A 422 -16.10 -4.54 -16.51
N LEU A 423 -15.05 -4.00 -15.91
CA LEU A 423 -14.05 -4.81 -15.23
C LEU A 423 -14.79 -5.56 -14.12
N PRO A 424 -14.67 -6.91 -14.05
CA PRO A 424 -15.25 -7.70 -12.99
C PRO A 424 -15.08 -7.06 -11.61
N ASP A 425 -16.10 -7.18 -10.78
CA ASP A 425 -16.01 -6.87 -9.35
C ASP A 425 -14.72 -7.50 -8.77
N ILE A 426 -13.98 -6.77 -7.93
CA ILE A 426 -12.79 -7.27 -7.26
C ILE A 426 -13.14 -8.52 -6.43
N HIS A 427 -14.36 -8.56 -5.89
CA HIS A 427 -14.95 -9.76 -5.29
C HIS A 427 -15.00 -10.94 -6.27
N LEU A 428 -15.43 -10.68 -7.50
CA LEU A 428 -15.47 -11.68 -8.56
C LEU A 428 -14.05 -12.12 -8.91
N ALA A 429 -13.15 -11.19 -9.22
CA ALA A 429 -11.75 -11.46 -9.59
C ALA A 429 -11.00 -12.29 -8.54
N VAL A 430 -11.16 -11.95 -7.26
CA VAL A 430 -10.63 -12.72 -6.13
C VAL A 430 -11.20 -14.13 -6.13
N ARG A 431 -12.52 -14.29 -6.22
CA ARG A 431 -13.16 -15.63 -6.30
C ARG A 431 -12.71 -16.45 -7.52
N ARG A 432 -12.43 -15.81 -8.68
CA ARG A 432 -11.95 -16.49 -9.91
C ARG A 432 -10.56 -17.11 -9.71
N GLU A 433 -9.67 -16.43 -9.01
CA GLU A 433 -8.32 -16.94 -8.70
C GLU A 433 -8.34 -17.94 -7.55
N ILE A 434 -9.27 -17.76 -6.60
CA ILE A 434 -9.46 -18.64 -5.45
C ILE A 434 -9.88 -20.06 -5.85
N ALA A 435 -10.54 -20.21 -7.01
CA ALA A 435 -10.97 -21.49 -7.52
C ALA A 435 -9.93 -22.10 -8.48
N ALA A 436 -8.73 -22.42 -7.98
CA ALA A 436 -7.76 -23.18 -8.76
C ALA A 436 -8.26 -24.63 -8.95
N VAL A 437 -8.71 -24.94 -10.16
CA VAL A 437 -9.15 -26.28 -10.58
C VAL A 437 -7.98 -27.04 -11.20
N ASP A 438 -7.87 -28.34 -10.90
CA ASP A 438 -6.87 -29.20 -11.54
C ASP A 438 -6.97 -29.11 -13.06
N LYS A 439 -5.83 -29.01 -13.76
CA LYS A 439 -5.79 -28.82 -15.21
C LYS A 439 -6.57 -29.89 -15.98
N LYS A 440 -6.53 -31.15 -15.54
CA LYS A 440 -7.27 -32.24 -16.21
C LYS A 440 -8.77 -32.11 -16.00
N ILE A 441 -9.21 -31.70 -14.81
CA ILE A 441 -10.61 -31.43 -14.52
C ILE A 441 -11.09 -30.24 -15.37
N SER A 442 -10.26 -29.20 -15.45
CA SER A 442 -10.52 -28.01 -16.26
C SER A 442 -10.68 -28.36 -17.74
N GLU A 443 -9.75 -29.11 -18.32
CA GLU A 443 -9.78 -29.56 -19.72
C GLU A 443 -11.01 -30.46 -20.01
N SER A 444 -11.37 -31.34 -19.07
CA SER A 444 -12.57 -32.19 -19.19
C SER A 444 -13.87 -31.38 -19.23
N ILE A 445 -14.00 -30.39 -18.34
CA ILE A 445 -15.17 -29.49 -18.29
C ILE A 445 -15.23 -28.62 -19.55
N GLU A 446 -14.09 -28.09 -20.00
CA GLU A 446 -13.99 -27.34 -21.25
C GLU A 446 -14.44 -28.18 -22.45
N GLU A 447 -13.93 -29.40 -22.59
CA GLU A 447 -14.28 -30.29 -23.69
C GLU A 447 -15.78 -30.64 -23.69
N MET A 448 -16.36 -30.91 -22.53
CA MET A 448 -17.79 -31.14 -22.37
C MET A 448 -18.62 -29.94 -22.86
N VAL A 449 -18.28 -28.71 -22.40
CA VAL A 449 -19.01 -27.51 -22.78
C VAL A 449 -18.82 -27.18 -24.25
N TYR A 450 -17.61 -27.31 -24.80
CA TYR A 450 -17.34 -27.05 -26.23
C TYR A 450 -18.07 -28.01 -27.17
N ARG A 451 -18.30 -29.27 -26.75
CA ARG A 451 -19.09 -30.25 -27.52
C ARG A 451 -20.57 -29.88 -27.57
N GLN A 452 -21.11 -29.32 -26.48
CA GLN A 452 -22.52 -29.01 -26.35
C GLN A 452 -22.89 -27.58 -26.79
N TYR A 453 -21.96 -26.64 -26.65
CA TYR A 453 -22.13 -25.21 -26.91
C TYR A 453 -21.02 -24.71 -27.84
N ARG A 454 -21.20 -24.91 -29.14
CA ARG A 454 -20.19 -24.58 -30.15
C ARG A 454 -19.82 -23.09 -30.14
N GLU A 455 -20.76 -22.21 -29.79
CA GLU A 455 -20.55 -20.77 -29.63
C GLU A 455 -19.64 -20.40 -28.46
N LEU A 456 -19.41 -21.33 -27.52
CA LEU A 456 -18.48 -21.17 -26.41
C LEU A 456 -17.11 -21.80 -26.72
N TYR A 457 -16.86 -22.30 -27.93
CA TYR A 457 -15.59 -22.93 -28.28
C TYR A 457 -14.40 -21.98 -28.07
N GLY A 458 -13.44 -22.40 -27.25
CA GLY A 458 -12.26 -21.61 -26.87
C GLY A 458 -12.51 -20.57 -25.78
N VAL A 459 -13.75 -20.44 -25.27
CA VAL A 459 -14.06 -19.57 -24.13
C VAL A 459 -13.62 -20.27 -22.85
N LYS A 460 -12.63 -19.69 -22.17
CA LYS A 460 -12.14 -20.23 -20.89
C LYS A 460 -13.16 -20.01 -19.76
N PRO A 461 -13.45 -21.04 -18.96
CA PRO A 461 -14.35 -20.92 -17.83
C PRO A 461 -13.75 -20.08 -16.71
N VAL A 462 -14.65 -19.55 -15.92
CA VAL A 462 -14.34 -18.94 -14.63
C VAL A 462 -14.82 -19.84 -13.52
N TYR A 463 -13.93 -20.19 -12.60
CA TYR A 463 -14.29 -21.06 -11.49
C TYR A 463 -14.68 -20.26 -10.24
N TYR A 464 -15.62 -20.81 -9.46
CA TYR A 464 -16.04 -20.29 -8.16
C TYR A 464 -16.20 -21.46 -7.19
N LYS A 465 -15.83 -21.30 -5.92
CA LYS A 465 -16.24 -22.23 -4.86
C LYS A 465 -17.69 -21.95 -4.45
N THR A 466 -18.43 -23.01 -4.16
CA THR A 466 -19.80 -22.94 -3.63
C THR A 466 -19.71 -22.67 -2.12
N HIS A 467 -20.51 -21.73 -1.62
CA HIS A 467 -20.43 -21.34 -0.21
C HIS A 467 -20.83 -22.51 0.69
N GLY A 468 -19.94 -22.93 1.59
CA GLY A 468 -20.19 -24.01 2.56
C GLY A 468 -19.98 -25.43 2.04
N SER A 469 -19.38 -25.63 0.85
CA SER A 469 -18.94 -26.96 0.39
C SER A 469 -17.63 -26.89 -0.41
N ASP A 470 -16.98 -28.04 -0.59
CA ASP A 470 -15.84 -28.19 -1.51
C ASP A 470 -16.26 -28.24 -2.98
N ASP A 471 -17.55 -28.00 -3.29
CA ASP A 471 -18.04 -27.98 -4.65
C ASP A 471 -17.66 -26.67 -5.35
N MET A 472 -17.51 -26.77 -6.66
CA MET A 472 -17.08 -25.70 -7.53
C MET A 472 -18.10 -25.46 -8.64
N ASN A 473 -18.08 -24.27 -9.21
CA ASN A 473 -18.89 -23.88 -10.35
C ASN A 473 -17.98 -23.29 -11.43
N ALA A 474 -18.04 -23.83 -12.65
CA ALA A 474 -17.36 -23.31 -13.83
C ALA A 474 -18.35 -22.52 -14.67
N VAL A 475 -18.09 -21.24 -14.87
CA VAL A 475 -18.98 -20.33 -15.60
C VAL A 475 -18.34 -19.94 -16.92
N PHE A 476 -19.00 -20.30 -18.00
CA PHE A 476 -18.68 -19.92 -19.36
C PHE A 476 -19.60 -18.78 -19.78
N SER A 477 -19.04 -17.69 -20.28
CA SER A 477 -19.81 -16.53 -20.75
C SER A 477 -19.37 -16.16 -22.17
N GLY A 478 -20.29 -16.27 -23.13
CA GLY A 478 -20.08 -15.90 -24.53
C GLY A 478 -21.22 -15.04 -25.08
N LYS A 479 -21.08 -14.57 -26.32
CA LYS A 479 -22.14 -13.86 -27.05
C LYS A 479 -22.49 -14.61 -28.31
N ASN A 480 -23.79 -14.76 -28.58
CA ASN A 480 -24.31 -15.29 -29.84
C ASN A 480 -25.33 -14.30 -30.45
N ALA A 481 -25.94 -14.68 -31.58
CA ALA A 481 -26.91 -13.84 -32.30
C ALA A 481 -28.19 -13.51 -31.51
N LEU A 482 -28.46 -14.22 -30.40
CA LEU A 482 -29.64 -14.07 -29.56
C LEU A 482 -29.34 -13.33 -28.24
N GLY A 483 -28.07 -13.09 -27.91
CA GLY A 483 -27.68 -12.38 -26.69
C GLY A 483 -26.43 -12.95 -26.00
N ALA A 484 -26.26 -12.63 -24.73
CA ALA A 484 -25.23 -13.22 -23.89
C ALA A 484 -25.68 -14.63 -23.45
N LYS A 485 -24.85 -15.65 -23.69
CA LYS A 485 -25.07 -17.03 -23.24
C LYS A 485 -24.17 -17.29 -22.03
N ILE A 486 -24.77 -17.72 -20.93
CA ILE A 486 -24.04 -18.13 -19.72
C ILE A 486 -24.36 -19.60 -19.45
N VAL A 487 -23.30 -20.40 -19.31
CA VAL A 487 -23.39 -21.80 -18.90
C VAL A 487 -22.63 -21.97 -17.59
N ASN A 488 -23.32 -22.50 -16.58
CA ASN A 488 -22.78 -22.82 -15.26
C ASN A 488 -22.68 -24.34 -15.15
N VAL A 489 -21.50 -24.84 -14.80
CA VAL A 489 -21.25 -26.25 -14.55
C VAL A 489 -20.87 -26.41 -13.09
N HIS A 490 -21.75 -27.03 -12.31
CA HIS A 490 -21.50 -27.37 -10.91
C HIS A 490 -20.81 -28.73 -10.83
N PHE A 491 -19.72 -28.83 -10.05
CA PHE A 491 -18.93 -30.05 -9.93
C PHE A 491 -18.27 -30.17 -8.55
N THR A 492 -17.89 -31.38 -8.13
CA THR A 492 -17.14 -31.61 -6.87
C THR A 492 -15.67 -31.21 -7.00
N ALA A 493 -14.95 -31.09 -5.88
CA ALA A 493 -13.49 -30.90 -5.88
C ALA A 493 -12.71 -31.96 -6.70
N ASN A 494 -13.29 -33.16 -6.89
CA ASN A 494 -12.69 -34.25 -7.66
C ASN A 494 -13.09 -34.24 -9.15
N GLY A 495 -13.92 -33.28 -9.58
CA GLY A 495 -14.31 -33.12 -10.99
C GLY A 495 -15.62 -33.82 -11.37
N GLU A 496 -16.38 -34.36 -10.43
CA GLU A 496 -17.67 -34.99 -10.72
C GLU A 496 -18.75 -33.94 -10.97
N ILE A 497 -19.42 -33.97 -12.13
CA ILE A 497 -20.44 -33.00 -12.49
C ILE A 497 -21.73 -33.24 -11.70
N LYS A 498 -22.15 -32.25 -10.92
CA LYS A 498 -23.40 -32.24 -10.14
C LYS A 498 -24.58 -31.63 -10.89
N GLY A 499 -24.33 -30.74 -11.84
CA GLY A 499 -25.39 -30.10 -12.61
C GLY A 499 -24.87 -29.10 -13.61
N LEU A 500 -25.70 -28.79 -14.60
CA LEU A 500 -25.43 -27.80 -15.63
C LEU A 500 -26.65 -26.88 -15.75
N LEU A 501 -26.44 -25.58 -15.66
CA LEU A 501 -27.48 -24.55 -15.76
C LEU A 501 -27.13 -23.55 -16.85
N GLU A 502 -28.08 -23.26 -17.72
CA GLU A 502 -27.95 -22.24 -18.76
C GLU A 502 -28.87 -21.05 -18.48
N SER A 503 -28.38 -19.84 -18.74
CA SER A 503 -29.25 -18.67 -18.83
C SER A 503 -30.10 -18.77 -20.11
N LYS A 504 -31.41 -18.50 -19.98
CA LYS A 504 -32.31 -18.32 -21.12
C LYS A 504 -32.08 -16.97 -21.79
#